data_AF-A0A5C3NEZ7-F1
#
_entry.id   AF-A0A5C3NEZ7-F1
#
_cell.length_a   1.000
_cell.length_b   1.000
_cell.length_c   1.000
_cell.angle_alpha   90.00
_cell.angle_beta   90.00
_cell.angle_gamma   90.00
#
_symmetry.space_group_name_H-M   'P 1'
#
loop_
_entity.id
_entity.type
_entity.pdbx_description
1 polymer ?
#
loop_
_entity_poly.entity_id
_entity_poly.type
_entity_poly.pdbx_seq_one_letter_code
_entity_poly.pdbx_strand_id
1 'polypeptide(L)'
;MSVDGVDTLMLSAEYSSLKKLFVECRAAFKANREAQEDLVAYNNADHSHEYTVLKGFVPASIVGNPSAGGGVPYQRADTFFTDFAMHHPESCVLSASQDSYIIGNQACYDVRLYSAQWDPSGKDRSSAAGMSFFHFMVIPKRRVYNAVCLEDPIILEEMQSHFSKFWESPGAYEKCMDRLTSATESRASAIRESLRQDQSRLATFDSLMQDVRTFKEECSAKLRQLCLDDFVFGVHPAPHASVGHLHMHVLVAQVAFRRWSTSVHDWKTVPVKAVVEAIAEEKKGG
;
A
#
# COMPACT_ATOMS: atom_id res chain seq x y z
N MET A 1 24.48 19.31 -18.66
CA MET A 1 23.47 19.04 -19.70
C MET A 1 22.23 18.58 -18.96
N SER A 2 21.21 19.44 -18.90
CA SER A 2 19.94 19.20 -18.20
C SER A 2 19.15 18.13 -18.94
N VAL A 3 18.94 16.99 -18.31
CA VAL A 3 18.04 15.97 -18.82
C VAL A 3 16.62 16.34 -18.39
N ASP A 4 15.73 16.27 -19.36
CA ASP A 4 14.35 16.71 -19.31
C ASP A 4 13.55 16.20 -18.10
N GLY A 5 12.77 17.12 -17.53
CA GLY A 5 11.46 16.83 -16.98
C GLY A 5 11.43 16.02 -15.68
N VAL A 6 11.66 16.70 -14.55
CA VAL A 6 10.98 16.31 -13.31
C VAL A 6 9.48 16.40 -13.62
N ASP A 7 8.87 15.25 -13.92
CA ASP A 7 7.44 15.15 -14.14
C ASP A 7 6.78 15.44 -12.80
N THR A 8 6.45 16.72 -12.65
CA THR A 8 5.82 17.40 -11.54
C THR A 8 4.72 16.52 -10.98
N LEU A 9 5.06 15.78 -9.93
CA LEU A 9 4.13 14.90 -9.25
C LEU A 9 3.08 15.77 -8.57
N MET A 10 1.97 15.87 -9.29
CA MET A 10 0.80 16.71 -9.09
C MET A 10 0.99 18.15 -9.55
N LEU A 11 0.52 18.41 -10.77
CA LEU A 11 0.14 19.75 -11.20
C LEU A 11 -0.69 20.40 -10.09
N SER A 12 -0.46 21.69 -9.79
CA SER A 12 -1.10 22.38 -8.65
C SER A 12 -2.63 22.19 -8.56
N ALA A 13 -3.30 22.01 -9.71
CA ALA A 13 -4.72 21.70 -9.80
C ALA A 13 -5.08 20.28 -9.28
N GLU A 14 -4.25 19.27 -9.56
CA GLU A 14 -4.42 17.90 -9.09
C GLU A 14 -4.20 17.82 -7.57
N TYR A 15 -3.14 18.46 -7.07
CA TYR A 15 -2.87 18.57 -5.64
C TYR A 15 -4.06 19.21 -4.90
N SER A 16 -4.58 20.32 -5.42
CA SER A 16 -5.73 21.02 -4.85
C SER A 16 -6.99 20.16 -4.83
N SER A 17 -7.23 19.39 -5.90
CA SER A 17 -8.39 18.48 -6.00
C SER A 17 -8.30 17.33 -5.01
N LEU A 18 -7.12 16.74 -4.81
CA LEU A 18 -6.91 15.65 -3.86
C LEU A 18 -6.95 16.13 -2.40
N LYS A 19 -6.44 17.33 -2.11
CA LYS A 19 -6.62 17.96 -0.79
C LYS A 19 -8.09 18.18 -0.50
N LYS A 20 -8.85 18.70 -1.47
CA LYS A 20 -10.30 18.89 -1.35
C LYS A 20 -11.02 17.56 -1.10
N LEU A 21 -10.70 16.50 -1.85
CA LEU A 21 -11.23 15.16 -1.63
C LEU A 21 -11.02 14.70 -0.18
N PHE A 22 -9.79 14.88 0.36
CA PHE A 22 -9.51 14.50 1.75
C PHE A 22 -10.36 15.30 2.75
N VAL A 23 -10.49 16.61 2.57
CA VAL A 23 -11.31 17.47 3.45
C VAL A 23 -12.78 17.02 3.43
N GLU A 24 -13.33 16.73 2.26
CA GLU A 24 -14.71 16.25 2.11
C GLU A 24 -14.92 14.88 2.77
N CYS A 25 -14.02 13.92 2.50
CA CYS A 25 -14.06 12.60 3.13
C CYS A 25 -13.98 12.70 4.66
N ARG A 26 -13.08 13.54 5.18
CA ARG A 26 -12.89 13.73 6.61
C ARG A 26 -14.10 14.40 7.27
N ALA A 27 -14.65 15.45 6.67
CA ALA A 27 -15.85 16.11 7.18
C ALA A 27 -17.04 15.15 7.22
N ALA A 28 -17.26 14.38 6.14
CA ALA A 28 -18.31 13.36 6.09
C ALA A 28 -18.10 12.27 7.15
N PHE A 29 -16.87 11.83 7.37
CA PHE A 29 -16.53 10.85 8.39
C PHE A 29 -16.81 11.37 9.81
N LYS A 30 -16.35 12.57 10.14
CA LYS A 30 -16.55 13.20 11.46
C LYS A 30 -18.03 13.48 11.76
N ALA A 31 -18.82 13.84 10.75
CA ALA A 31 -20.25 14.10 10.91
C ALA A 31 -21.10 12.81 11.06
N ASN A 32 -20.56 11.64 10.71
CA ASN A 32 -21.29 10.39 10.78
C ASN A 32 -21.16 9.75 12.18
N ARG A 33 -22.26 9.75 12.95
CA ARG A 33 -22.30 9.17 14.31
C ARG A 33 -21.93 7.68 14.35
N GLU A 34 -22.43 6.87 13.41
CA GLU A 34 -22.13 5.44 13.34
C GLU A 34 -20.64 5.20 13.05
N ALA A 35 -20.03 6.04 12.21
CA ALA A 35 -18.58 5.98 11.97
C ALA A 35 -17.77 6.30 13.23
N GLN A 36 -18.23 7.23 14.08
CA GLN A 36 -17.59 7.55 15.35
C GLN A 36 -17.75 6.42 16.37
N GLU A 37 -18.92 5.78 16.44
CA GLU A 37 -19.16 4.61 17.29
C GLU A 37 -18.28 3.43 16.90
N ASP A 38 -18.23 3.09 15.61
CA ASP A 38 -17.34 2.06 15.09
C ASP A 38 -15.86 2.39 15.36
N LEU A 39 -15.46 3.66 15.27
CA LEU A 39 -14.09 4.08 15.54
C LEU A 39 -13.71 3.88 17.01
N VAL A 40 -14.61 4.18 17.94
CA VAL A 40 -14.42 3.90 19.37
C VAL A 40 -14.26 2.40 19.60
N ALA A 41 -15.13 1.58 19.00
CA ALA A 41 -15.06 0.13 19.08
C ALA A 41 -13.73 -0.41 18.50
N TYR A 42 -13.30 0.09 17.35
CA TYR A 42 -12.04 -0.30 16.71
C TYR A 42 -10.82 0.03 17.58
N ASN A 43 -10.78 1.23 18.16
CA ASN A 43 -9.70 1.67 19.04
C ASN A 43 -9.62 0.81 20.32
N ASN A 44 -10.76 0.33 20.80
CA ASN A 44 -10.84 -0.57 21.96
C ASN A 44 -10.64 -2.06 21.61
N ALA A 45 -10.36 -2.37 20.33
CA ALA A 45 -10.29 -3.74 19.82
C ALA A 45 -11.55 -4.57 20.16
N ASP A 46 -12.74 -3.96 20.09
CA ASP A 46 -13.99 -4.65 20.39
C ASP A 46 -14.35 -5.64 19.28
N HIS A 47 -14.14 -6.92 19.55
CA HIS A 47 -14.43 -8.02 18.63
C HIS A 47 -15.91 -8.44 18.61
N SER A 48 -16.71 -7.92 19.56
CA SER A 48 -18.15 -8.17 19.65
C SER A 48 -18.99 -7.11 18.93
N HIS A 49 -18.42 -5.94 18.69
CA HIS A 49 -19.06 -4.84 17.98
C HIS A 49 -19.43 -5.20 16.54
N GLU A 50 -20.59 -4.72 16.10
CA GLU A 50 -21.06 -4.84 14.72
C GLU A 50 -20.66 -3.59 13.93
N TYR A 51 -19.53 -3.68 13.22
CA TYR A 51 -19.04 -2.60 12.38
C TYR A 51 -19.92 -2.42 11.13
N THR A 52 -20.65 -1.31 11.05
CA THR A 52 -21.60 -1.02 9.96
C THR A 52 -21.02 -0.06 8.92
N VAL A 53 -20.12 0.83 9.33
CA VAL A 53 -19.54 1.88 8.48
C VAL A 53 -18.08 1.63 8.18
N LEU A 54 -17.27 1.25 9.18
CA LEU A 54 -15.87 0.95 8.95
C LEU A 54 -15.71 -0.32 8.10
N LYS A 55 -14.74 -0.30 7.18
CA LYS A 55 -14.50 -1.36 6.19
C LYS A 55 -13.03 -1.74 6.15
N GLY A 56 -12.72 -2.82 5.44
CA GLY A 56 -11.33 -3.25 5.23
C GLY A 56 -10.73 -4.01 6.42
N PHE A 57 -11.61 -4.58 7.26
CA PHE A 57 -11.26 -5.65 8.20
C PHE A 57 -10.93 -6.95 7.45
N VAL A 58 -10.34 -7.90 8.17
CA VAL A 58 -10.15 -9.25 7.64
C VAL A 58 -11.50 -9.90 7.27
N PRO A 59 -11.57 -10.72 6.21
CA PRO A 59 -12.79 -11.45 5.88
C PRO A 59 -13.27 -12.35 7.02
N ALA A 60 -14.58 -12.44 7.23
CA ALA A 60 -15.17 -13.30 8.27
C ALA A 60 -14.73 -14.77 8.18
N SER A 61 -14.42 -15.25 6.97
CA SER A 61 -13.93 -16.61 6.73
C SER A 61 -12.55 -16.92 7.32
N ILE A 62 -11.77 -15.91 7.70
CA ILE A 62 -10.45 -16.09 8.31
C ILE A 62 -10.38 -15.70 9.78
N VAL A 63 -11.48 -15.21 10.36
CA VAL A 63 -11.57 -14.95 11.82
C VAL A 63 -11.53 -16.27 12.58
N GLY A 64 -10.72 -16.33 13.64
CA GLY A 64 -10.47 -17.53 14.44
C GLY A 64 -9.51 -18.55 13.81
N ASN A 65 -9.10 -18.33 12.55
CA ASN A 65 -8.11 -19.16 11.88
C ASN A 65 -6.70 -18.58 12.08
N PRO A 66 -5.67 -19.42 12.31
CA PRO A 66 -4.28 -18.96 12.34
C PRO A 66 -3.93 -18.19 11.06
N SER A 67 -3.18 -17.11 11.22
CA SER A 67 -2.66 -16.35 10.09
C SER A 67 -1.65 -17.16 9.28
N ALA A 68 -1.43 -16.76 8.03
CA ALA A 68 -0.51 -17.44 7.13
C ALA A 68 0.91 -17.50 7.76
N GLY A 69 1.46 -18.71 7.90
CA GLY A 69 2.73 -18.92 8.58
C GLY A 69 2.62 -19.32 10.06
N GLY A 70 1.41 -19.61 10.56
CA GLY A 70 1.20 -20.12 11.92
C GLY A 70 1.19 -19.04 12.99
N GLY A 71 0.93 -17.79 12.61
CA GLY A 71 0.77 -16.68 13.55
C GLY A 71 -0.55 -16.76 14.32
N VAL A 72 -0.80 -15.77 15.17
CA VAL A 72 -2.01 -15.75 16.01
C VAL A 72 -3.29 -15.69 15.16
N PRO A 73 -4.40 -16.26 15.64
CA PRO A 73 -5.67 -16.17 14.96
C PRO A 73 -6.16 -14.74 14.83
N TYR A 74 -6.69 -14.38 13.65
CA TYR A 74 -7.31 -13.08 13.47
C TYR A 74 -8.62 -12.96 14.25
N GLN A 75 -8.89 -11.78 14.75
CA GLN A 75 -10.13 -11.38 15.41
C GLN A 75 -10.98 -10.49 14.51
N ARG A 76 -12.24 -10.29 14.88
CA ARG A 76 -13.22 -9.54 14.07
C ARG A 76 -12.83 -8.08 13.83
N ALA A 77 -12.22 -7.44 14.83
CA ALA A 77 -11.79 -6.04 14.73
C ALA A 77 -10.43 -5.89 14.03
N ASP A 78 -9.82 -6.98 13.58
CA ASP A 78 -8.49 -6.94 12.97
C ASP A 78 -8.56 -6.57 11.50
N THR A 79 -7.50 -5.90 11.07
CA THR A 79 -7.18 -5.72 9.67
C THR A 79 -5.96 -6.55 9.33
N PHE A 80 -5.63 -6.66 8.04
CA PHE A 80 -4.38 -7.31 7.62
C PHE A 80 -3.11 -6.64 8.16
N PHE A 81 -3.21 -5.41 8.71
CA PHE A 81 -2.08 -4.65 9.27
C PHE A 81 -2.09 -4.56 10.80
N THR A 82 -3.18 -4.99 11.43
CA THR A 82 -3.26 -5.08 12.88
C THR A 82 -2.23 -6.08 13.39
N ASP A 83 -1.43 -5.70 14.39
CA ASP A 83 -0.41 -6.54 15.01
C ASP A 83 0.47 -7.26 13.98
N PHE A 84 0.87 -6.54 12.92
CA PHE A 84 1.43 -7.11 11.68
C PHE A 84 2.52 -8.17 11.90
N ALA A 85 3.47 -7.92 12.80
CA ALA A 85 4.57 -8.85 13.10
C ALA A 85 4.12 -10.19 13.75
N MET A 86 2.91 -10.24 14.32
CA MET A 86 2.32 -11.46 14.88
C MET A 86 1.58 -12.30 13.83
N HIS A 87 1.19 -11.68 12.71
CA HIS A 87 0.38 -12.33 11.67
C HIS A 87 1.14 -12.58 10.35
N HIS A 88 2.32 -11.99 10.19
CA HIS A 88 3.10 -12.10 8.97
C HIS A 88 4.54 -12.50 9.27
N PRO A 89 5.20 -13.24 8.35
CA PRO A 89 6.63 -13.53 8.48
C PRO A 89 7.47 -12.26 8.61
N GLU A 90 8.56 -12.34 9.38
CA GLU A 90 9.50 -11.23 9.55
C GLU A 90 10.04 -10.69 8.22
N SER A 91 10.16 -11.55 7.19
CA SER A 91 10.59 -11.17 5.85
C SER A 91 9.64 -10.21 5.11
N CYS A 92 8.44 -9.98 5.64
CA CYS A 92 7.53 -8.94 5.14
C CYS A 92 7.86 -7.54 5.69
N VAL A 93 8.65 -7.44 6.77
CA VAL A 93 9.07 -6.20 7.41
C VAL A 93 10.47 -5.81 6.92
N LEU A 94 10.57 -4.69 6.20
CA LEU A 94 11.84 -4.16 5.69
C LEU A 94 12.63 -3.42 6.78
N SER A 95 11.89 -2.68 7.61
CA SER A 95 12.39 -1.88 8.73
C SER A 95 11.30 -1.68 9.78
N ALA A 96 11.72 -1.53 11.03
CA ALA A 96 10.85 -1.23 12.16
C ALA A 96 11.43 -0.05 12.95
N SER A 97 10.59 0.95 13.23
CA SER A 97 10.87 2.00 14.21
C SER A 97 10.21 1.62 15.54
N GLN A 98 10.15 2.55 16.49
CA GLN A 98 9.31 2.37 17.68
C GLN A 98 7.82 2.29 17.30
N ASP A 99 7.37 3.16 16.39
CA ASP A 99 5.95 3.45 16.18
C ASP A 99 5.39 2.91 14.86
N SER A 100 6.24 2.54 13.89
CA SER A 100 5.80 2.05 12.58
C SER A 100 6.66 0.92 12.00
N TYR A 101 6.11 0.24 11.00
CA TYR A 101 6.80 -0.72 10.14
C TYR A 101 6.84 -0.19 8.72
N ILE A 102 7.96 -0.42 8.03
CA ILE A 102 8.03 -0.37 6.57
C ILE A 102 7.85 -1.79 6.07
N ILE A 103 6.81 -2.01 5.27
CA ILE A 103 6.43 -3.34 4.80
C ILE A 103 6.43 -3.41 3.28
N GLY A 104 6.80 -4.58 2.77
CA GLY A 104 6.70 -4.87 1.35
C GLY A 104 5.25 -5.06 0.91
N ASN A 105 4.85 -4.48 -0.22
CA ASN A 105 3.59 -4.88 -0.85
C ASN A 105 3.67 -6.37 -1.23
N GLN A 106 2.62 -7.13 -0.90
CA GLN A 106 2.50 -8.53 -1.28
C GLN A 106 2.10 -8.66 -2.76
N ALA A 107 1.36 -7.68 -3.29
CA ALA A 107 1.08 -7.60 -4.70
C ALA A 107 2.32 -7.13 -5.45
N CYS A 108 2.68 -7.86 -6.51
CA CYS A 108 3.70 -7.40 -7.45
C CYS A 108 3.13 -6.28 -8.34
N TYR A 109 4.03 -5.55 -8.98
CA TYR A 109 3.67 -4.37 -9.77
C TYR A 109 3.01 -4.70 -11.11
N ASP A 110 3.25 -5.88 -11.70
CA ASP A 110 2.94 -6.13 -13.12
C ASP A 110 1.49 -6.57 -13.33
N VAL A 111 0.65 -5.68 -13.85
CA VAL A 111 -0.78 -5.91 -14.12
C VAL A 111 -1.03 -7.11 -15.04
N ARG A 112 -0.07 -7.44 -15.93
CA ARG A 112 -0.24 -8.57 -16.85
C ARG A 112 -0.36 -9.87 -16.05
N LEU A 113 0.36 -10.02 -14.94
CA LEU A 113 0.28 -11.19 -14.05
C LEU A 113 -1.06 -11.32 -13.31
N TYR A 114 -1.94 -10.33 -13.42
CA TYR A 114 -3.28 -10.31 -12.81
C TYR A 114 -4.41 -10.34 -13.83
N SER A 115 -4.11 -10.40 -15.13
CA SER A 115 -5.15 -10.48 -16.15
C SER A 115 -5.94 -11.80 -16.03
N ALA A 116 -7.16 -11.82 -16.55
CA ALA A 116 -7.98 -13.03 -16.59
C ALA A 116 -7.29 -14.21 -17.30
N GLN A 117 -6.35 -13.91 -18.21
CA GLN A 117 -5.55 -14.92 -18.92
C GLN A 117 -4.63 -15.69 -17.97
N TRP A 118 -4.18 -15.10 -16.87
CA TRP A 118 -3.16 -15.70 -15.99
C TRP A 118 -3.63 -15.92 -14.56
N ASP A 119 -4.62 -15.17 -14.06
CA ASP A 119 -5.11 -15.36 -12.70
C ASP A 119 -5.77 -16.75 -12.52
N PRO A 120 -5.42 -17.50 -11.45
CA PRO A 120 -6.00 -18.83 -11.21
C PRO A 120 -7.53 -18.86 -11.07
N SER A 121 -8.17 -17.74 -10.72
CA SER A 121 -9.62 -17.64 -10.66
C SER A 121 -10.30 -17.38 -12.00
N GLY A 122 -9.51 -17.12 -13.06
CA GLY A 122 -10.01 -16.73 -14.39
C GLY A 122 -10.61 -15.32 -14.44
N LYS A 123 -10.46 -14.52 -13.38
CA LYS A 123 -10.98 -13.14 -13.30
C LYS A 123 -9.85 -12.14 -13.47
N ASP A 124 -10.15 -11.03 -14.13
CA ASP A 124 -9.23 -9.90 -14.19
C ASP A 124 -9.12 -9.24 -12.81
N ARG A 125 -7.90 -9.22 -12.28
CA ARG A 125 -7.55 -8.62 -10.99
C ARG A 125 -6.46 -7.58 -11.15
N SER A 126 -6.31 -6.98 -12.33
CA SER A 126 -5.27 -5.99 -12.65
C SER A 126 -5.29 -4.80 -11.69
N SER A 127 -6.45 -4.44 -11.15
CA SER A 127 -6.59 -3.41 -10.11
C SER A 127 -5.91 -3.77 -8.78
N ALA A 128 -5.57 -5.03 -8.54
CA ALA A 128 -4.87 -5.49 -7.33
C ALA A 128 -3.34 -5.43 -7.45
N ALA A 129 -2.80 -5.14 -8.64
CA ALA A 129 -1.36 -4.96 -8.82
C ALA A 129 -0.83 -3.73 -8.06
N GLY A 130 0.49 -3.66 -7.90
CA GLY A 130 1.15 -2.48 -7.35
C GLY A 130 0.98 -1.24 -8.24
N MET A 131 0.96 -0.06 -7.62
CA MET A 131 0.80 1.25 -8.30
C MET A 131 2.09 1.74 -9.00
N SER A 132 3.22 1.11 -8.68
CA SER A 132 4.53 1.34 -9.27
C SER A 132 5.37 0.08 -9.07
N PHE A 133 6.43 -0.09 -9.87
CA PHE A 133 7.49 -1.08 -9.61
C PHE A 133 7.99 -1.00 -8.17
N PHE A 134 8.20 0.22 -7.67
CA PHE A 134 8.48 0.47 -6.26
C PHE A 134 7.19 0.90 -5.57
N HIS A 135 6.51 -0.06 -4.93
CA HIS A 135 5.31 0.21 -4.15
C HIS A 135 5.42 -0.48 -2.80
N PHE A 136 5.72 0.31 -1.77
CA PHE A 136 5.75 -0.13 -0.39
C PHE A 136 4.74 0.61 0.45
N MET A 137 4.60 0.16 1.70
CA MET A 137 3.72 0.78 2.67
C MET A 137 4.49 1.03 3.96
N VAL A 138 4.23 2.16 4.58
CA VAL A 138 4.55 2.36 6.00
C VAL A 138 3.25 2.25 6.76
N ILE A 139 3.23 1.51 7.87
CA ILE A 139 2.04 1.31 8.72
C ILE A 139 2.40 1.61 10.18
N PRO A 140 1.52 2.26 10.95
CA PRO A 140 1.73 2.39 12.38
C PRO A 140 1.57 1.02 13.06
N LYS A 141 2.26 0.82 14.18
CA LYS A 141 2.05 -0.38 15.02
C LYS A 141 0.76 -0.30 15.82
N ARG A 142 0.39 0.91 16.25
CA ARG A 142 -0.86 1.17 16.97
C ARG A 142 -2.05 1.12 16.01
N ARG A 143 -3.22 0.73 16.52
CA ARG A 143 -4.48 0.76 15.76
C ARG A 143 -4.84 2.21 15.40
N VAL A 144 -4.76 2.52 14.11
CA VAL A 144 -5.29 3.75 13.52
C VAL A 144 -6.09 3.35 12.31
N TYR A 145 -7.39 3.65 12.28
CA TYR A 145 -8.26 3.16 11.20
C TYR A 145 -7.89 3.77 9.84
N ASN A 146 -7.76 5.10 9.74
CA ASN A 146 -7.48 5.78 8.49
C ASN A 146 -6.97 7.21 8.73
N ALA A 147 -6.39 7.85 7.72
CA ALA A 147 -5.96 9.25 7.84
C ALA A 147 -7.10 10.21 8.20
N VAL A 148 -8.35 9.91 7.78
CA VAL A 148 -9.51 10.77 8.11
C VAL A 148 -9.85 10.81 9.60
N CYS A 149 -9.36 9.88 10.43
CA CYS A 149 -9.61 9.86 11.88
C CYS A 149 -8.48 10.48 12.71
N LEU A 150 -7.42 11.00 12.07
CA LEU A 150 -6.29 11.59 12.79
C LEU A 150 -6.65 12.97 13.35
N GLU A 151 -6.41 13.22 14.63
CA GLU A 151 -6.54 14.57 15.20
C GLU A 151 -5.25 15.39 15.09
N ASP A 152 -4.11 14.75 14.82
CA ASP A 152 -2.83 15.40 14.57
C ASP A 152 -2.03 14.64 13.50
N PRO A 153 -1.08 15.32 12.82
CA PRO A 153 -0.28 14.71 11.77
C PRO A 153 0.94 13.92 12.26
N ILE A 154 1.20 13.83 13.57
CA ILE A 154 2.50 13.38 14.11
C ILE A 154 2.87 11.98 13.62
N ILE A 155 1.90 11.06 13.55
CA ILE A 155 2.17 9.71 13.08
C ILE A 155 2.51 9.66 11.59
N LEU A 156 1.94 10.54 10.76
CA LEU A 156 2.29 10.61 9.34
C LEU A 156 3.72 11.14 9.15
N GLU A 157 4.09 12.14 9.94
CA GLU A 157 5.44 12.70 9.97
C GLU A 157 6.47 11.65 10.45
N GLU A 158 6.13 10.88 11.48
CA GLU A 158 6.93 9.74 11.94
C GLU A 158 7.14 8.71 10.83
N MET A 159 6.07 8.29 10.16
CA MET A 159 6.11 7.30 9.09
C MET A 159 6.99 7.78 7.91
N GLN A 160 6.88 9.05 7.52
CA GLN A 160 7.71 9.64 6.46
C GLN A 160 9.18 9.74 6.88
N SER A 161 9.46 10.18 8.12
CA SER A 161 10.80 10.22 8.69
C SER A 161 11.42 8.82 8.80
N HIS A 162 10.64 7.81 9.19
CA HIS A 162 11.10 6.43 9.27
C HIS A 162 11.49 5.91 7.88
N PHE A 163 10.67 6.12 6.85
CA PHE A 163 11.06 5.74 5.49
C PHE A 163 12.32 6.47 5.02
N SER A 164 12.42 7.77 5.30
CA SER A 164 13.57 8.58 4.88
C SER A 164 14.88 8.03 5.46
N LYS A 165 14.92 7.78 6.78
CA LYS A 165 16.08 7.19 7.46
C LYS A 165 16.38 5.77 6.98
N PHE A 166 15.34 4.99 6.70
CA PHE A 166 15.51 3.65 6.15
C PHE A 166 16.14 3.71 4.75
N TRP A 167 15.65 4.56 3.85
CA TRP A 167 16.17 4.64 2.48
C TRP A 167 17.65 5.03 2.43
N GLU A 168 18.07 5.91 3.34
CA GLU A 168 19.47 6.33 3.49
C GLU A 168 20.36 5.26 4.17
N SER A 169 19.76 4.21 4.75
CA SER A 169 20.51 3.20 5.50
C SER A 169 21.22 2.20 4.58
N PRO A 170 22.42 1.72 4.96
CA PRO A 170 23.10 0.66 4.22
C PRO A 170 22.22 -0.59 4.09
N GLY A 171 22.13 -1.15 2.88
CA GLY A 171 21.36 -2.37 2.62
C GLY A 171 19.86 -2.15 2.39
N ALA A 172 19.34 -0.92 2.49
CA ALA A 172 17.94 -0.63 2.26
C ALA A 172 17.51 -0.99 0.84
N TYR A 173 18.32 -0.62 -0.14
CA TYR A 173 18.11 -0.95 -1.55
C TYR A 173 18.02 -2.46 -1.77
N GLU A 174 18.96 -3.24 -1.23
CA GLU A 174 18.98 -4.70 -1.36
C GLU A 174 17.72 -5.32 -0.76
N LYS A 175 17.34 -4.90 0.45
CA LYS A 175 16.09 -5.36 1.10
C LYS A 175 14.85 -5.06 0.25
N CYS A 176 14.78 -3.85 -0.31
CA CYS A 176 13.69 -3.47 -1.20
C CYS A 176 13.65 -4.37 -2.45
N MET A 177 14.80 -4.57 -3.09
CA MET A 177 14.90 -5.39 -4.30
C MET A 177 14.57 -6.86 -4.05
N ASP A 178 15.04 -7.43 -2.94
CA ASP A 178 14.73 -8.79 -2.54
C ASP A 178 13.23 -8.96 -2.35
N ARG A 179 12.57 -7.99 -1.71
CA ARG A 179 11.14 -8.03 -1.48
C ARG A 179 10.32 -7.90 -2.76
N LEU A 180 10.68 -6.97 -3.65
CA LEU A 180 10.03 -6.82 -4.96
C LEU A 180 10.19 -8.10 -5.80
N THR A 181 11.38 -8.70 -5.76
CA THR A 181 11.65 -9.98 -6.42
C THR A 181 10.77 -11.08 -5.86
N SER A 182 10.71 -11.21 -4.53
CA SER A 182 9.93 -12.23 -3.84
C SER A 182 8.44 -12.13 -4.18
N ALA A 183 7.86 -10.92 -4.18
CA ALA A 183 6.46 -10.72 -4.54
C ALA A 183 6.16 -11.15 -5.99
N THR A 184 7.02 -10.76 -6.94
CA THR A 184 6.87 -11.13 -8.35
C THR A 184 7.01 -12.63 -8.57
N GLU A 185 8.06 -13.27 -8.03
CA GLU A 185 8.30 -14.70 -8.22
C GLU A 185 7.29 -15.57 -7.46
N SER A 186 6.79 -15.12 -6.30
CA SER A 186 5.69 -15.79 -5.60
C SER A 186 4.41 -15.79 -6.43
N ARG A 187 4.04 -14.64 -7.02
CA ARG A 187 2.90 -14.55 -7.94
C ARG A 187 3.10 -15.41 -9.17
N ALA A 188 4.28 -15.35 -9.78
CA ALA A 188 4.60 -16.15 -10.94
C ALA A 188 4.52 -17.66 -10.66
N SER A 189 5.00 -18.10 -9.49
CA SER A 189 4.93 -19.50 -9.07
C SER A 189 3.49 -19.99 -8.92
N ALA A 190 2.60 -19.18 -8.34
CA ALA A 190 1.19 -19.51 -8.22
C ALA A 190 0.49 -19.65 -9.58
N ILE A 191 0.80 -18.78 -10.53
CA ILE A 191 0.29 -18.87 -11.91
C ILE A 191 0.84 -20.13 -12.59
N ARG A 192 2.16 -20.37 -12.49
CA ARG A 192 2.82 -21.53 -13.09
C ARG A 192 2.20 -22.85 -12.64
N GLU A 193 1.95 -22.99 -11.34
CA GLU A 193 1.29 -24.18 -10.78
C GLU A 193 -0.12 -24.37 -11.37
N SER A 194 -0.88 -23.29 -11.55
CA SER A 194 -2.21 -23.36 -12.18
C SER A 194 -2.16 -23.77 -13.66
N LEU A 195 -1.04 -23.51 -14.34
CA LEU A 195 -0.82 -23.83 -15.76
C LEU A 195 -0.09 -25.16 -16.00
N ARG A 196 0.21 -25.94 -14.95
CA ARG A 196 1.08 -27.13 -15.05
C ARG A 196 0.62 -28.18 -16.10
N GLN A 197 -0.67 -28.23 -16.39
CA GLN A 197 -1.27 -29.14 -17.38
C GLN A 197 -1.41 -28.54 -18.78
N ASP A 198 -1.16 -27.24 -18.96
CA ASP A 198 -1.28 -26.52 -20.23
C ASP A 198 0.09 -26.00 -20.70
N GLN A 199 0.84 -26.88 -21.37
CA GLN A 199 2.22 -26.61 -21.80
C GLN A 199 2.33 -25.44 -22.78
N SER A 200 1.31 -25.22 -23.63
CA SER A 200 1.29 -24.11 -24.59
C SER A 200 1.18 -22.76 -23.87
N ARG A 201 0.24 -22.65 -22.92
CA ARG A 201 0.11 -21.45 -22.08
C ARG A 201 1.31 -21.25 -21.17
N LEU A 202 1.90 -22.32 -20.67
CA LEU A 202 3.12 -22.26 -19.85
C LEU A 202 4.30 -21.63 -20.61
N ALA A 203 4.53 -22.05 -21.87
CA ALA A 203 5.58 -21.46 -22.70
C ALA A 203 5.34 -19.96 -22.98
N THR A 204 4.09 -19.58 -23.24
CA THR A 204 3.70 -18.17 -23.42
C THR A 204 3.93 -17.37 -22.12
N PHE A 205 3.58 -17.94 -20.98
CA PHE A 205 3.79 -17.33 -19.67
C PHE A 205 5.28 -17.15 -19.34
N ASP A 206 6.13 -18.11 -19.72
CA ASP A 206 7.57 -18.01 -19.53
C ASP A 206 8.20 -16.88 -20.33
N SER A 207 7.74 -16.68 -21.57
CA SER A 207 8.16 -15.52 -22.36
C SER A 207 7.74 -14.20 -21.68
N LEU A 208 6.51 -14.12 -21.16
CA LEU A 208 6.07 -12.96 -20.38
C LEU A 208 6.96 -12.72 -19.15
N MET A 209 7.30 -13.78 -18.42
CA MET A 209 8.17 -13.65 -17.24
C MET A 209 9.59 -13.21 -17.58
N GLN A 210 10.10 -13.54 -18.77
CA GLN A 210 11.37 -13.00 -19.24
C GLN A 210 11.28 -11.46 -19.41
N ASP A 211 10.20 -10.97 -20.02
CA ASP A 211 9.98 -9.51 -20.16
C ASP A 211 9.85 -8.83 -18.79
N VAL A 212 9.15 -9.46 -17.84
CA VAL A 212 9.01 -8.95 -16.45
C VAL A 212 10.38 -8.81 -15.79
N ARG A 213 11.26 -9.81 -15.95
CA ARG A 213 12.62 -9.81 -15.36
C ARG A 213 13.53 -8.77 -16.02
N THR A 214 13.50 -8.64 -17.34
CA THR A 214 14.22 -7.58 -18.07
C THR A 214 13.80 -6.20 -17.56
N PHE A 215 12.48 -5.94 -17.45
CA PHE A 215 11.99 -4.67 -16.94
C PHE A 215 12.41 -4.41 -15.48
N LYS A 216 12.40 -5.44 -14.63
CA LYS A 216 12.92 -5.34 -13.26
C LYS A 216 14.38 -4.90 -13.25
N GLU A 217 15.23 -5.43 -14.12
CA GLU A 217 16.65 -5.03 -14.21
C GLU A 217 16.80 -3.56 -14.62
N GLU A 218 16.01 -3.10 -15.59
CA GLU A 218 15.96 -1.70 -16.01
C GLU A 218 15.55 -0.77 -14.85
N CYS A 219 14.47 -1.11 -14.13
CA CYS A 219 14.02 -0.34 -12.97
C CYS A 219 15.02 -0.38 -11.82
N SER A 220 15.62 -1.55 -11.57
CA SER A 220 16.64 -1.77 -10.54
C SER A 220 17.84 -0.84 -10.73
N ALA A 221 18.33 -0.69 -11.96
CA ALA A 221 19.44 0.21 -12.29
C ALA A 221 19.09 1.68 -12.05
N LYS A 222 17.87 2.11 -12.42
CA LYS A 222 17.38 3.47 -12.19
C LYS A 222 17.13 3.75 -10.70
N LEU A 223 16.60 2.77 -9.97
CA LEU A 223 16.24 2.91 -8.55
C LEU A 223 17.45 3.29 -7.69
N ARG A 224 18.65 2.79 -8.01
CA ARG A 224 19.90 3.14 -7.30
C ARG A 224 20.29 4.61 -7.41
N GLN A 225 19.74 5.32 -8.39
CA GLN A 225 20.08 6.71 -8.68
C GLN A 225 19.06 7.68 -8.06
N LEU A 226 17.99 7.16 -7.45
CA LEU A 226 16.93 7.98 -6.87
C LEU A 226 17.32 8.53 -5.51
N CYS A 227 16.89 9.76 -5.26
CA CYS A 227 16.94 10.43 -3.98
C CYS A 227 15.56 10.43 -3.31
N LEU A 228 15.47 10.97 -2.08
CA LEU A 228 14.20 10.99 -1.35
C LEU A 228 13.09 11.78 -2.06
N ASP A 229 13.44 12.82 -2.81
CA ASP A 229 12.48 13.66 -3.53
C ASP A 229 11.82 12.94 -4.72
N ASP A 230 12.36 11.79 -5.15
CA ASP A 230 11.76 10.95 -6.20
C ASP A 230 10.60 10.08 -5.70
N PHE A 231 10.38 10.03 -4.38
CA PHE A 231 9.32 9.23 -3.77
C PHE A 231 8.07 10.06 -3.49
N VAL A 232 6.92 9.43 -3.76
CA VAL A 232 5.59 9.93 -3.43
C VAL A 232 5.11 9.23 -2.19
N PHE A 233 4.69 10.04 -1.22
CA PHE A 233 4.03 9.62 0.00
C PHE A 233 2.55 9.93 -0.09
N GLY A 234 1.70 8.91 -0.13
CA GLY A 234 0.26 9.08 -0.29
C GLY A 234 -0.57 8.17 0.61
N VAL A 235 -1.79 8.57 0.91
CA VAL A 235 -2.77 7.77 1.67
C VAL A 235 -4.10 7.73 0.90
N HIS A 236 -4.88 6.68 1.13
CA HIS A 236 -6.26 6.60 0.63
C HIS A 236 -7.21 6.99 1.76
N PRO A 237 -8.00 8.06 1.63
CA PRO A 237 -8.98 8.41 2.65
C PRO A 237 -10.16 7.43 2.65
N ALA A 238 -10.71 7.12 3.82
CA ALA A 238 -12.00 6.44 3.91
C ALA A 238 -13.11 7.36 3.34
N PRO A 239 -14.12 6.83 2.62
CA PRO A 239 -14.43 5.40 2.45
C PRO A 239 -13.74 4.74 1.25
N HIS A 240 -12.81 5.42 0.59
CA HIS A 240 -12.16 4.92 -0.63
C HIS A 240 -10.96 4.00 -0.35
N ALA A 241 -10.47 3.95 0.89
CA ALA A 241 -9.44 3.01 1.35
C ALA A 241 -9.91 1.54 1.23
N SER A 242 -9.00 0.67 0.78
CA SER A 242 -9.29 -0.77 0.65
C SER A 242 -9.01 -1.57 1.93
N VAL A 243 -8.19 -1.01 2.84
CA VAL A 243 -7.84 -1.61 4.14
C VAL A 243 -8.18 -0.63 5.26
N GLY A 244 -8.82 -1.11 6.32
CA GLY A 244 -9.28 -0.33 7.47
C GLY A 244 -8.20 -0.02 8.49
N HIS A 245 -7.00 0.25 8.02
CA HIS A 245 -5.85 0.59 8.86
C HIS A 245 -5.01 1.64 8.13
N LEU A 246 -4.50 2.62 8.86
CA LEU A 246 -3.67 3.68 8.28
C LEU A 246 -2.45 3.05 7.61
N HIS A 247 -2.24 3.36 6.33
CA HIS A 247 -1.04 2.98 5.61
C HIS A 247 -0.67 4.08 4.64
N MET A 248 0.61 4.45 4.65
CA MET A 248 1.19 5.42 3.73
C MET A 248 1.86 4.64 2.61
N HIS A 249 1.34 4.81 1.40
CA HIS A 249 1.97 4.35 0.17
C HIS A 249 3.27 5.10 -0.05
N VAL A 250 4.32 4.37 -0.38
CA VAL A 250 5.60 4.92 -0.85
C VAL A 250 5.82 4.43 -2.27
N LEU A 251 5.78 5.36 -3.22
CA LEU A 251 5.80 5.06 -4.65
C LEU A 251 6.90 5.83 -5.37
N VAL A 252 7.46 5.27 -6.45
CA VAL A 252 8.19 6.05 -7.45
C VAL A 252 7.23 6.32 -8.62
N ALA A 253 6.90 7.59 -8.89
CA ALA A 253 5.87 7.87 -9.90
C ALA A 253 6.39 8.17 -11.31
N GLN A 254 7.71 8.26 -11.49
CA GLN A 254 8.32 8.39 -12.80
C GLN A 254 7.73 7.33 -13.74
N VAL A 255 7.31 7.73 -14.94
CA VAL A 255 6.57 6.88 -15.91
C VAL A 255 7.27 5.54 -16.15
N ALA A 256 8.61 5.54 -16.18
CA ALA A 256 9.41 4.34 -16.33
C ALA A 256 9.09 3.25 -15.29
N PHE A 257 8.85 3.61 -14.03
CA PHE A 257 8.51 2.67 -12.95
C PHE A 257 7.04 2.24 -12.97
N ARG A 258 6.19 2.95 -13.72
CA ARG A 258 4.74 2.72 -13.76
C ARG A 258 4.27 1.95 -15.00
N ARG A 259 5.18 1.65 -15.94
CA ARG A 259 4.87 1.05 -17.26
C ARG A 259 3.89 -0.12 -17.21
N TRP A 260 4.03 -1.00 -16.22
CA TRP A 260 3.18 -2.19 -16.06
C TRP A 260 2.37 -2.18 -14.76
N SER A 261 2.21 -1.01 -14.13
CA SER A 261 1.54 -0.85 -12.85
C SER A 261 0.10 -0.40 -12.99
N THR A 262 -0.70 -0.58 -11.94
CA THR A 262 -2.09 -0.10 -11.94
C THR A 262 -2.16 1.39 -11.65
N SER A 263 -3.00 2.12 -12.39
CA SER A 263 -3.35 3.52 -12.11
C SER A 263 -4.73 3.68 -11.46
N VAL A 264 -5.44 2.57 -11.22
CA VAL A 264 -6.83 2.57 -10.71
C VAL A 264 -7.00 3.28 -9.36
N HIS A 265 -5.92 3.41 -8.59
CA HIS A 265 -5.93 4.02 -7.26
C HIS A 265 -5.40 5.45 -7.22
N ASP A 266 -4.90 6.00 -8.34
CA ASP A 266 -4.25 7.32 -8.36
C ASP A 266 -5.20 8.43 -7.92
N TRP A 267 -6.44 8.41 -8.43
CA TRP A 267 -7.46 9.43 -8.17
C TRP A 267 -7.83 9.58 -6.68
N LYS A 268 -7.53 8.57 -5.85
CA LYS A 268 -7.77 8.55 -4.41
C LYS A 268 -6.49 8.54 -3.58
N THR A 269 -5.32 8.69 -4.21
CA THR A 269 -4.02 8.74 -3.54
C THR A 269 -3.71 10.18 -3.18
N VAL A 270 -4.11 10.58 -1.97
CA VAL A 270 -3.90 11.93 -1.46
C VAL A 270 -2.48 12.05 -0.92
N PRO A 271 -1.68 13.05 -1.36
CA PRO A 271 -0.35 13.27 -0.81
C PRO A 271 -0.40 13.51 0.70
N VAL A 272 0.55 12.92 1.44
CA VAL A 272 0.65 13.12 2.89
C VAL A 272 0.76 14.60 3.25
N LYS A 273 1.50 15.38 2.46
CA LYS A 273 1.59 16.84 2.62
C LYS A 273 0.20 17.51 2.62
N ALA A 274 -0.69 17.13 1.72
CA ALA A 274 -2.04 17.69 1.63
C ALA A 274 -2.89 17.34 2.87
N VAL A 275 -2.72 16.12 3.39
CA VAL A 275 -3.37 15.66 4.63
C VAL A 275 -2.89 16.46 5.84
N VAL A 276 -1.57 16.61 5.99
CA VAL A 276 -0.95 17.37 7.09
C VAL A 276 -1.43 18.82 7.07
N GLU A 277 -1.41 19.47 5.90
CA GLU A 277 -1.91 20.84 5.74
C GLU A 277 -3.39 20.96 6.12
N ALA A 278 -4.24 20.04 5.66
CA ALA A 278 -5.68 20.08 5.94
C ALA A 278 -5.97 19.93 7.45
N ILE A 279 -5.27 19.03 8.15
CA ILE A 279 -5.42 18.86 9.61
C ILE A 279 -4.93 20.13 10.35
N ALA A 280 -3.82 20.72 9.91
CA ALA A 280 -3.29 21.94 10.52
C ALA A 280 -4.18 23.18 10.30
N GLU A 281 -4.82 23.29 9.14
CA GLU A 281 -5.78 24.35 8.81
C GLU A 281 -7.05 24.24 9.67
N GLU A 282 -7.58 23.02 9.85
CA GLU A 282 -8.74 22.75 10.73
C GLU A 282 -8.48 23.23 12.16
N LYS A 283 -7.29 22.97 12.71
CA LYS A 283 -6.90 23.41 14.06
C LYS A 283 -6.76 24.92 14.25
N LYS A 284 -6.52 25.66 13.16
CA LYS A 284 -6.39 27.14 13.22
C LYS A 284 -7.75 27.83 13.07
N GLY A 285 -8.73 27.16 12.48
CA GLY A 285 -10.05 27.71 12.18
C GLY A 285 -11.16 27.32 13.16
N GLY A 286 -10.91 26.41 14.11
CA GLY A 286 -11.80 26.05 15.21
C GLY A 286 -11.34 26.64 16.53
#